data_AF-A0A954Q7W7-F1
#
_entry.id   AF-A0A954Q7W7-F1
#
_cell.length_a   1.000
_cell.length_b   1.000
_cell.length_c   1.000
_cell.angle_alpha   90.00
_cell.angle_beta   90.00
_cell.angle_gamma   90.00
#
_symmetry.space_group_name_H-M   'P 1'
#
loop_
_entity.id
_entity.type
_entity.pdbx_description
1 polymer ?
#
loop_
_entity_poly.entity_id
_entity_poly.type
_entity_poly.pdbx_seq_one_letter_code
_entity_poly.pdbx_strand_id
1 'polypeptide(L)'
;MPLPDFTHDERYLVESAKSPRAAYASSSYMYGYVLPASFFAGIAAYQGSVPMLLTAFVVVCGFRIYEERHQARWLPVWRSVIDKYEAAVLEAQGSSGCDSSS
;
A
#
# COMPACT_ATOMS: atom_id res chain seq x y z
N MET A 1 17.07 21.37 -0.61
CA MET A 1 16.33 20.93 0.59
C MET A 1 17.21 19.94 1.33
N PRO A 2 17.44 20.09 2.65
CA PRO A 2 18.09 19.05 3.43
C PRO A 2 17.28 17.76 3.29
N LEU A 3 17.93 16.66 2.92
CA LEU A 3 17.25 15.38 2.81
C LEU A 3 16.88 14.89 4.22
N PRO A 4 15.63 14.44 4.46
CA PRO A 4 15.27 13.87 5.75
C PRO A 4 16.15 12.66 6.05
N ASP A 5 16.56 12.51 7.31
CA ASP A 5 17.35 11.36 7.72
C ASP A 5 16.43 10.14 7.88
N PHE A 6 16.41 9.31 6.84
CA PHE A 6 15.62 8.09 6.77
C PHE A 6 16.41 6.90 7.33
N THR A 7 15.75 6.08 8.14
CA THR A 7 16.27 4.77 8.56
C THR A 7 16.37 3.83 7.35
N HIS A 8 17.09 2.71 7.49
CA HIS A 8 17.32 1.79 6.37
C HIS A 8 16.00 1.25 5.77
N ASP A 9 15.02 0.94 6.62
CA ASP A 9 13.69 0.44 6.22
C ASP A 9 12.86 1.51 5.50
N GLU A 10 12.92 2.75 5.97
CA GLU A 10 12.23 3.90 5.34
C GLU A 10 12.81 4.21 3.97
N ARG A 11 14.14 4.14 3.84
CA ARG A 11 14.85 4.36 2.56
C ARG A 11 14.46 3.29 1.55
N TYR A 12 14.42 2.03 1.96
CA TYR A 12 13.95 0.92 1.13
C TYR A 12 12.50 1.12 0.67
N LEU A 13 11.61 1.59 1.55
CA LEU A 13 10.22 1.89 1.18
C LEU A 13 10.12 3.03 0.17
N VAL A 14 10.83 4.13 0.37
CA VAL A 14 10.81 5.28 -0.56
C VAL A 14 11.38 4.87 -1.93
N GLU A 15 12.47 4.12 -1.97
CA GLU A 15 13.05 3.62 -3.21
C GLU A 15 12.15 2.60 -3.91
N SER A 16 11.54 1.69 -3.14
CA SER A 16 10.59 0.71 -3.69
C SER A 16 9.37 1.42 -4.29
N ALA A 17 8.80 2.42 -3.61
CA ALA A 17 7.66 3.20 -4.09
C ALA A 17 7.98 4.06 -5.33
N LYS A 18 9.21 4.58 -5.44
CA LYS A 18 9.69 5.29 -6.64
C LYS A 18 9.92 4.37 -7.83
N SER A 19 10.08 3.06 -7.60
CA SER A 19 10.33 2.13 -8.70
C SER A 19 9.05 1.95 -9.54
N PRO A 20 9.12 2.11 -10.88
CA PRO A 20 7.95 1.89 -11.75
C PRO A 20 7.44 0.45 -11.70
N ARG A 21 8.27 -0.49 -11.23
CA ARG A 21 7.90 -1.89 -10.98
C ARG A 21 6.97 -2.06 -9.78
N ALA A 22 7.07 -1.23 -8.74
CA ALA A 22 6.21 -1.35 -7.56
C ALA A 22 4.76 -0.94 -7.85
N ALA A 23 4.56 0.11 -8.66
CA ALA A 23 3.22 0.53 -9.10
C ALA A 23 2.52 -0.55 -9.95
N TYR A 24 3.28 -1.24 -10.80
CA TYR A 24 2.75 -2.31 -11.65
C TYR A 24 2.52 -3.63 -10.89
N ALA A 25 3.38 -3.94 -9.92
CA ALA A 25 3.27 -5.15 -9.10
C ALA A 25 2.12 -5.08 -8.07
N SER A 26 1.85 -3.89 -7.49
CA SER A 26 0.76 -3.77 -6.49
C SER A 26 -0.61 -4.07 -7.11
N SER A 27 -0.88 -3.55 -8.32
CA SER A 27 -2.14 -3.77 -9.02
C SER A 27 -2.30 -5.23 -9.46
N SER A 28 -1.25 -5.85 -10.02
CA SER A 28 -1.31 -7.24 -10.51
C SER A 28 -1.49 -8.26 -9.38
N TYR A 29 -0.91 -8.03 -8.20
CA TYR A 29 -1.15 -8.87 -7.02
C TYR A 29 -2.57 -8.73 -6.49
N MET A 30 -3.14 -7.52 -6.48
CA MET A 30 -4.50 -7.27 -6.00
C MET A 30 -5.54 -7.95 -6.91
N TYR A 31 -5.38 -7.88 -8.24
CA TYR A 31 -6.32 -8.52 -9.17
C TYR A 31 -6.06 -10.01 -9.38
N GLY A 32 -4.86 -10.50 -9.05
CA GLY A 32 -4.46 -11.89 -9.26
C GLY A 32 -5.33 -12.92 -8.53
N TYR A 33 -5.87 -12.58 -7.35
CA TYR A 33 -6.79 -13.45 -6.61
C TYR A 33 -8.27 -13.13 -6.87
N VAL A 34 -8.60 -11.87 -7.19
CA VAL A 34 -9.98 -11.42 -7.43
C VAL A 34 -10.55 -11.98 -8.74
N LEU A 35 -9.74 -12.02 -9.81
CA LEU A 35 -10.17 -12.55 -11.11
C LEU A 35 -10.53 -14.05 -11.06
N PRO A 36 -9.67 -14.96 -10.55
CA PRO A 36 -10.04 -16.36 -10.47
C PRO A 36 -11.19 -16.60 -9.47
N ALA A 37 -11.23 -15.87 -8.34
CA ALA A 37 -12.32 -16.02 -7.37
C ALA A 37 -13.68 -15.62 -7.95
N SER A 38 -13.75 -14.51 -8.70
CA SER A 38 -14.98 -14.07 -9.38
C SER A 38 -15.40 -15.03 -10.50
N PHE A 39 -14.44 -15.60 -11.23
CA PHE A 39 -14.70 -16.64 -12.23
C PHE A 39 -15.31 -17.91 -11.61
N PHE A 40 -14.72 -18.43 -10.53
CA PHE A 40 -15.25 -19.61 -9.82
C PHE A 40 -16.61 -19.33 -9.17
N ALA A 41 -16.81 -18.16 -8.60
CA ALA A 41 -18.10 -17.76 -8.03
C ALA A 41 -19.20 -17.68 -9.12
N GLY A 42 -18.88 -17.17 -10.31
CA GLY A 42 -19.82 -17.11 -11.44
C GLY A 42 -20.23 -18.51 -11.93
N ILE A 43 -19.28 -19.44 -12.04
CA ILE A 43 -19.57 -20.83 -12.41
C ILE A 43 -20.36 -21.56 -11.33
N ALA A 44 -20.01 -21.34 -10.06
CA ALA A 44 -20.72 -21.92 -8.91
C ALA A 44 -22.19 -21.45 -8.86
N ALA A 45 -22.43 -20.16 -9.12
CA ALA A 45 -23.78 -19.61 -9.21
C ALA A 45 -24.57 -20.19 -10.39
N TYR A 46 -23.93 -20.40 -11.53
CA TYR A 46 -24.57 -21.01 -12.71
C TYR A 46 -24.97 -22.48 -12.49
N GLN A 47 -24.15 -23.26 -11.77
CA GLN A 47 -24.46 -24.66 -11.45
C GLN A 47 -25.29 -24.84 -10.18
N GLY A 48 -25.60 -23.76 -9.43
CA GLY A 48 -26.31 -23.84 -8.15
C GLY A 48 -25.52 -24.57 -7.05
N SER A 49 -24.19 -24.67 -7.18
CA SER A 49 -23.35 -25.42 -6.24
C SER A 49 -22.92 -24.55 -5.06
N VAL A 50 -23.78 -24.50 -4.04
CA VAL A 50 -23.53 -23.86 -2.73
C VAL A 50 -22.12 -24.14 -2.14
N PRO A 51 -21.57 -25.37 -2.15
CA PRO A 51 -20.23 -25.61 -1.60
C PRO A 51 -19.10 -24.90 -2.36
N MET A 52 -19.27 -24.68 -3.67
CA MET A 52 -18.27 -24.02 -4.51
C MET A 52 -18.28 -22.50 -4.33
N LEU A 53 -19.45 -21.96 -3.96
CA LEU A 53 -19.61 -20.55 -3.59
C LEU A 53 -18.99 -20.26 -2.21
N LEU A 54 -19.14 -21.19 -1.26
CA LEU A 54 -18.51 -21.13 0.06
C LEU A 54 -16.98 -21.19 -0.02
N THR A 55 -16.41 -22.06 -0.86
CA THR A 55 -14.95 -22.12 -1.02
C THR A 55 -14.38 -20.84 -1.64
N ALA A 56 -15.05 -20.27 -2.65
CA ALA A 56 -14.67 -18.98 -3.21
C ALA A 56 -14.72 -17.87 -2.14
N PHE A 57 -15.75 -17.84 -1.29
CA PHE A 57 -15.87 -16.88 -0.19
C PHE A 57 -14.73 -17.01 0.83
N VAL A 58 -14.41 -18.24 1.26
CA VAL A 58 -13.32 -18.48 2.22
C VAL A 58 -11.96 -18.04 1.66
N VAL A 59 -11.70 -18.29 0.38
CA VAL A 59 -10.45 -17.85 -0.28
C VAL A 59 -10.36 -16.32 -0.29
N VAL A 60 -11.43 -15.63 -0.69
CA VAL A 60 -11.45 -14.15 -0.71
C VAL A 60 -11.27 -13.58 0.70
N CYS A 61 -12.00 -14.09 1.69
CA CYS A 61 -11.85 -13.65 3.08
C CYS A 61 -10.44 -13.90 3.64
N GLY A 62 -9.86 -15.06 3.36
CA GLY A 62 -8.50 -15.41 3.79
C GLY A 62 -7.45 -14.46 3.22
N PHE A 63 -7.53 -14.18 1.91
CA PHE A 63 -6.66 -13.20 1.27
C PHE A 63 -6.85 -11.80 1.83
N ARG A 64 -8.10 -11.38 2.10
CA ARG A 64 -8.38 -10.07 2.69
C ARG A 64 -7.76 -9.89 4.08
N ILE A 65 -7.87 -10.92 4.94
CA ILE A 65 -7.26 -10.91 6.28
C ILE A 65 -5.73 -10.89 6.17
N TYR A 66 -5.16 -11.64 5.23
CA TYR A 66 -3.72 -11.63 4.98
C TYR A 66 -3.21 -10.24 4.55
N GLU A 67 -3.94 -9.60 3.63
CA GLU A 67 -3.63 -8.26 3.14
C GLU A 67 -3.71 -7.22 4.25
N GLU A 68 -4.75 -7.26 5.09
CA GLU A 68 -4.89 -6.36 6.26
C GLU A 68 -3.76 -6.54 7.27
N ARG A 69 -3.32 -7.77 7.54
CA ARG A 69 -2.18 -8.03 8.44
C ARG A 69 -0.86 -7.50 7.88
N HIS A 70 -0.64 -7.64 6.58
CA HIS A 70 0.54 -7.06 5.93
C HIS A 70 0.47 -5.53 5.94
N GLN A 71 -0.68 -4.93 5.61
CA GLN A 71 -0.87 -3.49 5.68
C GLN A 71 -0.63 -2.94 7.09
N ALA A 72 -1.13 -3.61 8.14
CA ALA A 72 -0.94 -3.19 9.53
C ALA A 72 0.54 -3.10 9.94
N ARG A 73 1.41 -3.94 9.37
CA ARG A 73 2.85 -3.91 9.64
C ARG A 73 3.55 -2.71 8.99
N TRP A 74 3.11 -2.29 7.80
CA TRP A 74 3.74 -1.24 7.02
C TRP A 74 3.16 0.15 7.26
N LEU A 75 1.90 0.23 7.72
CA LEU A 75 1.21 1.47 8.08
C LEU A 75 1.97 2.40 9.05
N PRO A 76 2.57 1.91 10.15
CA PRO A 76 3.32 2.79 11.06
C PRO A 76 4.58 3.35 10.41
N VAL A 77 5.25 2.57 9.54
CA VAL A 77 6.45 3.03 8.83
C VAL A 77 6.10 4.10 7.81
N TRP A 78 4.98 3.94 7.10
CA TRP A 78 4.47 4.97 6.19
C TRP A 78 4.11 6.27 6.90
N ARG A 79 3.50 6.20 8.10
CA ARG A 79 3.26 7.38 8.93
C ARG A 79 4.56 8.09 9.31
N SER A 80 5.57 7.36 9.78
CA SER A 80 6.88 7.93 10.11
C SER A 80 7.51 8.68 8.92
N VAL A 81 7.41 8.10 7.72
CA VAL A 81 7.92 8.75 6.49
C VAL A 81 7.18 10.06 6.21
N ILE A 82 5.85 10.08 6.32
CA ILE A 82 5.02 11.27 6.09
C ILE A 82 5.36 12.37 7.09
N ASP A 83 5.42 12.04 8.39
CA ASP A 83 5.70 13.00 9.46
C ASP A 83 7.08 13.68 9.25
N LYS A 84 8.09 12.92 8.80
CA LYS A 84 9.42 13.45 8.47
C LYS A 84 9.41 14.37 7.24
N TYR A 85 8.61 14.04 6.22
CA TYR A 85 8.44 14.91 5.07
C TYR A 85 7.71 16.21 5.44
N GLU A 86 6.68 16.13 6.27
CA GLU A 86 5.94 17.29 6.75
C GLU A 86 6.84 18.23 7.57
N ALA A 87 7.64 17.68 8.48
CA ALA A 87 8.64 18.44 9.24
C ALA A 87 9.64 19.17 8.33
N ALA A 88 10.18 18.48 7.32
CA ALA A 88 11.14 19.06 6.37
C ALA A 88 10.51 20.17 5.50
N VAL A 89 9.23 20.06 5.13
CA VAL A 89 8.51 21.09 4.39
C VAL A 89 8.27 22.33 5.27
N LEU A 90 7.87 22.14 6.53
CA LEU A 90 7.66 23.24 7.47
C LEU A 90 8.97 24.00 7.75
N GLU A 91 10.09 23.30 7.89
CA GLU A 91 11.41 23.91 8.07
C GLU A 91 11.83 24.73 6.84
N ALA A 92 11.59 24.22 5.63
CA ALA A 92 11.88 24.93 4.39
C ALA A 92 10.99 26.18 4.19
N GLN A 93 9.74 26.15 4.64
CA GLN A 93 8.85 27.32 4.61
C GLN A 93 9.25 28.36 5.66
N GLY A 94 9.68 27.93 6.85
CA GLY A 94 10.20 28.81 7.89
C GLY A 94 11.50 29.52 7.50
N SER A 95 12.42 28.83 6.81
CA SER A 95 13.69 29.43 6.36
C SER A 95 13.50 30.46 5.24
N SER A 96 12.49 30.30 4.38
CA SER A 96 12.25 31.20 3.25
C SER A 96 11.56 32.53 3.63
N GLY A 97 11.06 32.65 4.88
CA GLY A 97 10.39 33.86 5.39
C GLY A 97 11.32 34.90 6.02
N CYS A 98 12.56 34.53 6.39
CA CYS A 98 13.50 35.44 7.05
C CYS A 98 14.35 36.30 6.09
N ASP A 99 14.41 35.97 4.79
CA ASP A 99 15.29 36.66 3.84
C ASP A 99 14.65 37.92 3.18
N SER A 100 13.43 38.31 3.59
CA SER A 100 12.69 39.44 2.96
C SER A 100 12.75 40.76 3.74
N SER A 101 13.56 40.85 4.79
CA SER A 101 13.69 42.06 5.63
C SER A 101 15.14 42.57 5.65
N SER A 102 15.65 43.05 4.52
CA SER A 102 16.89 43.84 4.45
C SER A 102 16.85 44.82 3.30
#